data_AF-A0A6A7N858-F1
#
_entry.id   AF-A0A6A7N858-F1
#
_cell.length_a   1.000
_cell.length_b   1.000
_cell.length_c   1.000
_cell.angle_alpha   90.00
_cell.angle_beta   90.00
_cell.angle_gamma   90.00
#
_symmetry.space_group_name_H-M   'P 1'
#
loop_
_entity.id
_entity.type
_entity.pdbx_description
1 polymer ?
#
loop_
_entity_poly.entity_id
_entity_poly.type
_entity_poly.pdbx_seq_one_letter_code
_entity_poly.pdbx_strand_id
1 'polypeptide(L)'
;MTTRIIAVLIAGLFAGASASALAQSNKIWISVGDAAYAQLQKVAPQVQARESRATFAASAGQEKLHLVEVDEQQMLSLSAAVHQKLRRCGGFMFHASEAAGLAALSPAKDQARSAQLAAIRPSYVIDQQSVVNPMLSQMQASNIGQTIVDMSSYANRYYTTNNGVNASNWLKQRWTTMAAGRSDIAVTQYTHASWPQKSVILTITGTDNPNEVVVLGGHLDSINQSGTSETTKAPGADDDASGIASLTEVLRVMVASGYKPRRTIKLIGYAAEEVGLRGSQDIAQNHKANNVNVVGVMQLDMTNYKGSVNDIYLYTDYTDNAQNTFVGNLITTYLPTLKIGYDKCGYACSDHASWTSAGYWSSMPFEAAMGEDDPYIHTANDTYANTGNQADHALKFARMALAYAVELGSDGAGVTPPGDHTETFTGTLTKGQTRAYGPYKVAANGSFKAALSGSGDTDLYVRKAGTPTTTSYDCKSDGPTSTENCSVSYTAAGNAYVLLNGYTASSYTLTVTYPPQ
;
A
#
# COMPACT_ATOMS: atom_id res chain seq x y z
N MET A 1 19.26 88.63 11.55
CA MET A 1 18.17 88.33 12.50
C MET A 1 17.80 86.86 12.33
N THR A 2 18.41 85.98 13.13
CA THR A 2 17.84 85.34 14.33
C THR A 2 16.75 84.28 14.04
N THR A 3 17.20 83.02 13.97
CA THR A 3 16.81 81.88 14.84
C THR A 3 15.36 81.78 15.35
N ARG A 4 14.65 80.68 15.05
CA ARG A 4 14.33 79.54 15.96
C ARG A 4 13.03 78.80 15.58
N ILE A 5 13.18 77.47 15.60
CA ILE A 5 12.18 76.42 15.79
C ILE A 5 11.46 76.62 17.14
N ILE A 6 10.15 76.33 17.22
CA ILE A 6 9.50 75.57 18.33
C ILE A 6 8.06 75.19 17.93
N ALA A 7 7.72 73.96 18.32
CA ALA A 7 6.47 73.23 18.13
C ALA A 7 5.25 73.84 18.84
N VAL A 8 4.06 73.52 18.32
CA VAL A 8 2.81 73.53 19.09
C VAL A 8 2.08 72.21 18.84
N LEU A 9 2.00 71.40 19.91
CA LEU A 9 1.04 70.31 20.08
C LEU A 9 -0.36 70.91 20.25
N ILE A 10 -1.35 70.42 19.48
CA ILE A 10 -2.75 70.38 19.93
C ILE A 10 -3.30 68.99 19.60
N ALA A 11 -3.62 68.26 20.66
CA ALA A 11 -4.38 67.02 20.64
C ALA A 11 -5.86 67.31 20.32
N GLY A 12 -6.51 66.42 19.58
CA GLY A 12 -7.93 66.55 19.24
C GLY A 12 -8.55 65.28 18.65
N LEU A 13 -8.94 64.38 19.56
CA LEU A 13 -9.96 63.34 19.48
C LEU A 13 -9.95 62.30 18.32
N PHE A 14 -9.67 61.07 18.75
CA PHE A 14 -10.10 59.81 18.16
C PHE A 14 -11.63 59.74 18.00
N ALA A 15 -12.09 59.40 16.80
CA ALA A 15 -13.30 58.63 16.58
C ALA A 15 -12.92 57.43 15.72
N GLY A 16 -12.73 56.28 16.37
CA GLY A 16 -12.40 55.03 15.72
C GLY A 16 -13.59 54.50 14.93
N ALA A 17 -13.46 54.47 13.61
CA ALA A 17 -14.14 53.48 12.79
C ALA A 17 -13.17 52.31 12.65
N SER A 18 -13.25 51.36 13.58
CA SER A 18 -12.70 50.02 13.37
C SER A 18 -13.42 49.43 12.16
N ALA A 19 -12.75 49.46 11.01
CA ALA A 19 -13.09 48.62 9.88
C ALA A 19 -12.87 47.18 10.33
N SER A 20 -13.89 46.59 10.95
CA SER A 20 -14.01 45.15 11.07
C SER A 20 -14.08 44.62 9.64
N ALA A 21 -12.93 44.22 9.11
CA ALA A 21 -12.90 43.32 7.97
C ALA A 21 -13.64 42.07 8.43
N LEU A 22 -14.92 41.96 8.07
CA LEU A 22 -15.69 40.74 8.15
C LEU A 22 -14.89 39.70 7.37
N ALA A 23 -14.24 38.79 8.10
CA ALA A 23 -13.65 37.60 7.51
C ALA A 23 -14.76 36.92 6.73
N GLN A 24 -14.64 36.95 5.40
CA GLN A 24 -15.54 36.22 4.52
C GLN A 24 -15.43 34.75 4.93
N SER A 25 -16.49 34.19 5.53
CA SER A 25 -16.48 32.77 5.87
C SER A 25 -16.31 31.99 4.58
N ASN A 26 -15.13 31.43 4.34
CA ASN A 26 -14.88 30.54 3.21
C ASN A 26 -15.63 29.25 3.50
N LYS A 27 -16.91 29.25 3.16
CA LYS A 27 -17.75 28.07 3.29
C LYS A 27 -17.26 27.00 2.33
N ILE A 28 -17.29 25.76 2.81
CA ILE A 28 -16.89 24.56 2.11
C ILE A 28 -18.04 23.56 2.12
N TRP A 29 -18.06 22.68 1.12
CA TRP A 29 -19.03 21.59 1.05
C TRP A 29 -18.40 20.32 1.60
N ILE A 30 -19.10 19.64 2.49
CA ILE A 30 -18.68 18.32 2.99
C ILE A 30 -19.82 17.32 2.90
N SER A 31 -19.50 16.06 2.63
CA SER A 31 -20.41 14.95 2.90
C SER A 31 -20.10 14.37 4.27
N VAL A 32 -21.14 13.98 5.01
CA VAL A 32 -21.04 13.40 6.36
C VAL A 32 -21.99 12.21 6.49
N GLY A 33 -21.61 11.18 7.25
CA GLY A 33 -22.52 10.08 7.60
C GLY A 33 -23.53 10.47 8.68
N ASP A 34 -24.61 9.69 8.86
CA ASP A 34 -25.69 9.96 9.83
C ASP A 34 -25.16 10.28 11.24
N ALA A 35 -24.22 9.48 11.74
CA ALA A 35 -23.69 9.64 13.10
C ALA A 35 -22.91 10.95 13.27
N ALA A 36 -22.10 11.32 12.27
CA ALA A 36 -21.34 12.56 12.27
C ALA A 36 -22.29 13.76 12.06
N TYR A 37 -23.29 13.64 11.18
CA TYR A 37 -24.30 14.67 10.98
C TYR A 37 -25.08 14.97 12.27
N ALA A 38 -25.44 13.94 13.04
CA ALA A 38 -26.09 14.11 14.34
C ALA A 38 -25.21 14.85 15.36
N GLN A 39 -23.87 14.74 15.28
CA GLN A 39 -22.97 15.58 16.09
C GLN A 39 -22.86 16.99 15.52
N LEU A 40 -22.79 17.15 14.21
CA LEU A 40 -22.79 18.46 13.54
C LEU A 40 -24.01 19.28 13.96
N GLN A 41 -25.19 18.67 14.01
CA GLN A 41 -26.42 19.34 14.46
C GLN A 41 -26.37 19.81 15.93
N LYS A 42 -25.51 19.24 16.76
CA LYS A 42 -25.32 19.68 18.16
C LYS A 42 -24.33 20.83 18.27
N VAL A 43 -23.23 20.77 17.52
CA VAL A 43 -22.17 21.79 17.58
C VAL A 43 -22.43 22.98 16.66
N ALA A 44 -23.26 22.80 15.63
CA ALA A 44 -23.63 23.79 14.63
C ALA A 44 -25.10 23.62 14.20
N PRO A 45 -26.08 23.87 15.09
CA PRO A 45 -27.51 23.60 14.83
C PRO A 45 -28.11 24.38 13.65
N GLN A 46 -27.47 25.47 13.22
CA GLN A 46 -27.83 26.23 12.03
C GLN A 46 -27.52 25.50 10.71
N VAL A 47 -26.63 24.50 10.73
CA VAL A 47 -26.20 23.78 9.52
C VAL A 47 -27.24 22.72 9.16
N GLN A 48 -27.89 22.90 8.01
CA GLN A 48 -28.87 21.96 7.48
C GLN A 48 -28.30 21.17 6.31
N ALA A 49 -28.68 19.89 6.23
CA ALA A 49 -28.38 19.08 5.06
C ALA A 49 -29.06 19.69 3.84
N ARG A 50 -28.25 20.03 2.84
CA ARG A 50 -28.73 20.43 1.53
C ARG A 50 -29.41 19.28 0.82
N GLU A 51 -28.83 18.10 0.95
CA GLU A 51 -29.38 16.85 0.47
C GLU A 51 -28.97 15.69 1.38
N SER A 52 -29.77 14.63 1.40
CA SER A 52 -29.47 13.40 2.14
C SER A 52 -29.86 12.19 1.30
N ARG A 53 -28.92 11.26 1.07
CA ARG A 53 -29.14 10.05 0.29
C ARG A 53 -28.66 8.83 1.04
N ALA A 54 -29.34 7.70 0.85
CA ALA A 54 -28.84 6.42 1.33
C ALA A 54 -27.49 6.12 0.67
N THR A 55 -26.55 5.55 1.44
CA THR A 55 -25.29 5.03 0.90
C THR A 55 -25.53 3.80 0.04
N PHE A 56 -24.66 3.62 -0.96
CA PHE A 56 -24.68 2.46 -1.85
C PHE A 56 -23.45 1.57 -1.66
N ALA A 57 -22.53 1.94 -0.76
CA ALA A 57 -21.47 1.04 -0.34
C ALA A 57 -22.12 -0.14 0.38
N ALA A 58 -22.10 -1.32 -0.25
CA ALA A 58 -22.72 -2.53 0.30
C ALA A 58 -22.20 -2.86 1.72
N SER A 59 -20.96 -2.48 2.01
CA SER A 59 -20.30 -2.62 3.31
C SER A 59 -20.75 -1.60 4.38
N ALA A 60 -21.35 -0.48 3.99
CA ALA A 60 -21.73 0.61 4.91
C ALA A 60 -23.09 0.39 5.63
N GLY A 61 -23.91 -0.57 5.22
CA GLY A 61 -25.23 -0.81 5.83
C GLY A 61 -26.28 0.27 5.49
N GLN A 62 -27.28 0.48 6.36
CA GLN A 62 -28.38 1.45 6.18
C GLN A 62 -28.01 2.88 6.61
N GLU A 63 -26.83 3.38 6.25
CA GLU A 63 -26.41 4.77 6.54
C GLU A 63 -26.86 5.74 5.45
N LYS A 64 -27.17 6.99 5.81
CA LYS A 64 -27.33 8.11 4.87
C LYS A 64 -26.09 9.00 4.90
N LEU A 65 -25.78 9.53 3.72
CA LEU A 65 -24.81 10.60 3.54
C LEU A 65 -25.56 11.93 3.38
N HIS A 66 -25.11 12.94 4.11
CA HIS A 66 -25.67 14.29 4.08
C HIS A 66 -24.65 15.23 3.47
N LEU A 67 -25.07 15.99 2.47
CA LEU A 67 -24.28 17.10 1.93
C LEU A 67 -24.62 18.37 2.71
N VAL A 68 -23.61 18.99 3.31
CA VAL A 68 -23.75 20.21 4.12
C VAL A 68 -22.73 21.26 3.69
N GLU A 69 -23.08 22.52 3.90
CA GLU A 69 -22.19 23.66 3.74
C GLU A 69 -21.75 24.12 5.13
N VAL A 70 -20.44 24.11 5.40
CA VAL A 70 -19.86 24.48 6.69
C VAL A 70 -18.71 25.49 6.52
N ASP A 71 -18.40 26.25 7.55
CA ASP A 71 -17.13 26.97 7.63
C ASP A 71 -16.03 26.13 8.32
N GLU A 72 -14.79 26.64 8.32
CA GLU A 72 -13.64 25.95 8.90
C GLU A 72 -13.79 25.69 10.41
N GLN A 73 -14.36 26.64 11.16
CA GLN A 73 -14.56 26.48 12.60
C GLN A 73 -15.60 25.40 12.90
N GLN A 74 -16.67 25.33 12.12
CA GLN A 74 -17.68 24.28 12.19
C GLN A 74 -17.10 22.92 11.82
N MET A 75 -16.23 22.84 10.82
CA MET A 75 -15.52 21.62 10.45
C MET A 75 -14.61 21.12 11.58
N LEU A 76 -13.80 22.00 12.18
CA LEU A 76 -12.95 21.64 13.33
C LEU A 76 -13.79 21.19 14.53
N SER A 77 -14.90 21.86 14.79
CA SER A 77 -15.84 21.48 15.86
C SER A 77 -16.50 20.13 15.60
N LEU A 78 -16.80 19.82 14.34
CA LEU A 78 -17.30 18.51 13.92
C LEU A 78 -16.24 17.43 14.12
N SER A 79 -15.02 17.63 13.61
CA SER A 79 -13.90 16.71 13.78
C SER A 79 -13.68 16.39 15.27
N ALA A 80 -13.62 17.41 16.13
CA ALA A 80 -13.50 17.23 17.57
C ALA A 80 -14.68 16.46 18.20
N ALA A 81 -15.91 16.69 17.73
CA ALA A 81 -17.09 15.97 18.21
C ALA A 81 -17.11 14.51 17.74
N VAL A 82 -16.69 14.22 16.51
CA VAL A 82 -16.55 12.86 15.98
C VAL A 82 -15.51 12.11 16.81
N HIS A 83 -14.34 12.70 17.02
CA HIS A 83 -13.29 12.13 17.84
C HIS A 83 -13.76 11.84 19.28
N GLN A 84 -14.31 12.84 19.98
CA GLN A 84 -14.66 12.67 21.40
C GLN A 84 -15.92 11.84 21.65
N LYS A 85 -16.91 11.90 20.75
CA LYS A 85 -18.24 11.30 20.96
C LYS A 85 -18.44 10.01 20.18
N LEU A 86 -17.82 9.89 19.01
CA LEU A 86 -17.90 8.70 18.18
C LEU A 86 -16.63 7.84 18.25
N ARG A 87 -15.56 8.35 18.90
CA ARG A 87 -14.31 7.61 19.17
C ARG A 87 -13.61 7.14 17.89
N ARG A 88 -13.52 8.03 16.91
CA ARG A 88 -12.89 7.77 15.61
C ARG A 88 -12.33 9.04 14.96
N CYS A 89 -11.39 8.88 14.05
CA CYS A 89 -10.90 9.94 13.16
C CYS A 89 -11.80 10.14 11.94
N GLY A 90 -11.59 11.26 11.23
CA GLY A 90 -12.34 11.62 10.04
C GLY A 90 -13.84 11.85 10.29
N GLY A 91 -14.68 11.26 9.45
CA GLY A 91 -16.15 11.37 9.54
C GLY A 91 -16.79 12.21 8.43
N PHE A 92 -15.98 12.80 7.54
CA PHE A 92 -16.44 13.67 6.48
C PHE A 92 -15.49 13.68 5.27
N MET A 93 -16.02 13.95 4.08
CA MET A 93 -15.21 14.20 2.88
C MET A 93 -15.44 15.62 2.37
N PHE A 94 -14.37 16.30 2.00
CA PHE A 94 -14.43 17.61 1.36
C PHE A 94 -14.94 17.53 -0.09
N HIS A 95 -15.63 18.59 -0.53
CA HIS A 95 -16.04 18.82 -1.91
C HIS A 95 -15.76 20.27 -2.31
N ALA A 96 -15.20 20.46 -3.52
CA ALA A 96 -14.88 21.79 -4.03
C ALA A 96 -16.11 22.65 -4.39
N SER A 97 -17.30 22.04 -4.52
CA SER A 97 -18.56 22.73 -4.82
C SER A 97 -19.76 21.88 -4.42
N GLU A 98 -20.94 22.52 -4.30
CA GLU A 98 -22.22 21.81 -4.10
C GLU A 98 -22.43 20.73 -5.17
N ALA A 99 -22.19 21.07 -6.45
CA ALA A 99 -22.34 20.14 -7.56
C ALA A 99 -21.42 18.91 -7.44
N ALA A 100 -20.18 19.11 -6.97
CA ALA A 100 -19.25 18.00 -6.71
C ALA A 100 -19.76 17.10 -5.58
N GLY A 101 -20.26 17.70 -4.49
CA GLY A 101 -20.87 16.96 -3.38
C GLY A 101 -22.10 16.17 -3.81
N LEU A 102 -23.00 16.78 -4.57
CA LEU A 102 -24.19 16.12 -5.12
C LEU A 102 -23.85 14.94 -6.04
N ALA A 103 -22.77 15.09 -6.84
CA ALA A 103 -22.26 14.01 -7.65
C ALA A 103 -21.70 12.86 -6.81
N ALA A 104 -20.99 13.14 -5.71
CA ALA A 104 -20.47 12.13 -4.79
C ALA A 104 -21.57 11.35 -4.05
N LEU A 105 -22.77 11.94 -3.90
CA LEU A 105 -23.94 11.27 -3.32
C LEU A 105 -24.72 10.41 -4.35
N SER A 106 -24.36 10.44 -5.64
CA SER A 106 -25.18 9.87 -6.72
C SER A 106 -24.80 8.41 -7.09
N PRO A 107 -25.71 7.42 -6.97
CA PRO A 107 -25.43 5.98 -7.14
C PRO A 107 -25.07 5.50 -8.56
N ALA A 108 -25.60 6.16 -9.59
CA ALA A 108 -25.81 5.51 -10.89
C ALA A 108 -24.53 5.26 -11.71
N LYS A 109 -23.41 5.92 -11.37
CA LYS A 109 -22.14 5.78 -12.10
C LYS A 109 -21.20 4.74 -11.50
N ASP A 110 -21.36 4.42 -10.22
CA ASP A 110 -20.43 3.54 -9.52
C ASP A 110 -20.78 2.07 -9.72
N GLN A 111 -22.07 1.70 -9.81
CA GLN A 111 -22.49 0.31 -10.06
C GLN A 111 -21.98 -0.29 -11.39
N ALA A 112 -22.01 0.49 -12.48
CA ALA A 112 -21.54 0.00 -13.78
C ALA A 112 -20.02 -0.24 -13.81
N ARG A 113 -19.26 0.60 -13.10
CA ARG A 113 -17.80 0.45 -12.96
C ARG A 113 -17.44 -0.64 -11.96
N SER A 114 -18.17 -0.79 -10.86
CA SER A 114 -18.00 -1.91 -9.92
C SER A 114 -18.23 -3.27 -10.60
N ALA A 115 -19.19 -3.36 -11.52
CA ALA A 115 -19.41 -4.58 -12.31
C ALA A 115 -18.26 -4.88 -13.29
N GLN A 116 -17.70 -3.85 -13.94
CA GLN A 116 -16.52 -3.99 -14.80
C GLN A 116 -15.27 -4.39 -14.01
N LEU A 117 -15.06 -3.78 -12.84
CA LEU A 117 -13.94 -4.11 -11.97
C LEU A 117 -14.09 -5.52 -11.40
N ALA A 118 -15.30 -5.94 -10.98
CA ALA A 118 -15.52 -7.31 -10.51
C ALA A 118 -15.07 -8.40 -11.51
N ALA A 119 -15.14 -8.13 -12.82
CA ALA A 119 -14.69 -9.06 -13.86
C ALA A 119 -13.16 -9.19 -13.98
N ILE A 120 -12.41 -8.22 -13.47
CA ILE A 120 -10.93 -8.18 -13.50
C ILE A 120 -10.31 -8.33 -12.10
N ARG A 121 -11.08 -8.86 -11.16
CA ARG A 121 -10.64 -9.05 -9.78
C ARG A 121 -9.42 -9.98 -9.73
N PRO A 122 -8.38 -9.65 -8.94
CA PRO A 122 -7.24 -10.52 -8.70
C PRO A 122 -7.67 -11.85 -8.08
N SER A 123 -6.86 -12.89 -8.25
CA SER A 123 -7.19 -14.22 -7.73
C SER A 123 -7.07 -14.30 -6.21
N TYR A 124 -6.29 -13.39 -5.61
CA TYR A 124 -5.92 -13.39 -4.20
C TYR A 124 -5.27 -14.71 -3.74
N VAL A 125 -4.59 -15.39 -4.66
CA VAL A 125 -3.76 -16.56 -4.35
C VAL A 125 -2.59 -16.11 -3.47
N ILE A 126 -2.21 -16.98 -2.52
CA ILE A 126 -1.09 -16.78 -1.60
C ILE A 126 -0.07 -17.88 -1.90
N ASP A 127 0.92 -17.58 -2.73
CA ASP A 127 1.89 -18.55 -3.25
C ASP A 127 3.34 -18.02 -3.30
N GLN A 128 3.60 -16.87 -2.67
CA GLN A 128 4.91 -16.22 -2.67
C GLN A 128 5.71 -16.45 -1.38
N GLN A 129 5.48 -17.55 -0.65
CA GLN A 129 6.11 -17.78 0.66
C GLN A 129 7.63 -17.79 0.61
N SER A 130 8.23 -18.28 -0.48
CA SER A 130 9.67 -18.30 -0.70
C SER A 130 10.29 -16.89 -0.89
N VAL A 131 9.47 -15.91 -1.28
CA VAL A 131 9.87 -14.50 -1.45
C VAL A 131 9.54 -13.71 -0.18
N VAL A 132 8.34 -13.89 0.38
CA VAL A 132 7.85 -13.13 1.53
C VAL A 132 8.62 -13.46 2.80
N ASN A 133 8.79 -14.74 3.15
CA ASN A 133 9.38 -15.14 4.44
C ASN A 133 10.82 -14.58 4.66
N PRO A 134 11.74 -14.64 3.68
CA PRO A 134 13.05 -14.02 3.82
C PRO A 134 13.03 -12.49 3.93
N MET A 135 12.00 -11.82 3.40
CA MET A 135 11.85 -10.37 3.54
C MET A 135 11.31 -10.01 4.93
N LEU A 136 10.31 -10.75 5.44
CA LEU A 136 9.76 -10.53 6.78
C LEU A 136 10.81 -10.60 7.90
N SER A 137 11.80 -11.49 7.75
CA SER A 137 12.89 -11.67 8.72
C SER A 137 13.89 -10.51 8.73
N GLN A 138 13.94 -9.70 7.67
CA GLN A 138 14.81 -8.53 7.57
C GLN A 138 14.19 -7.27 8.20
N MET A 139 12.89 -7.26 8.46
CA MET A 139 12.18 -6.09 8.99
C MET A 139 12.48 -5.87 10.48
N GLN A 140 12.71 -4.62 10.88
CA GLN A 140 13.07 -4.25 12.25
C GLN A 140 12.21 -3.11 12.78
N ALA A 141 11.68 -3.28 14.00
CA ALA A 141 10.91 -2.24 14.70
C ALA A 141 11.74 -0.96 14.90
N SER A 142 13.06 -1.06 15.14
CA SER A 142 13.93 0.10 15.30
C SER A 142 13.93 1.05 14.10
N ASN A 143 13.88 0.53 12.87
CA ASN A 143 13.81 1.35 11.66
C ASN A 143 12.48 2.11 11.54
N ILE A 144 11.38 1.44 11.93
CA ILE A 144 10.04 2.02 11.97
C ILE A 144 10.02 3.13 13.03
N GLY A 145 10.45 2.82 14.26
CA GLY A 145 10.52 3.78 15.36
C GLY A 145 11.35 5.02 15.04
N GLN A 146 12.48 4.87 14.34
CA GLN A 146 13.27 6.03 13.91
C GLN A 146 12.50 6.92 12.93
N THR A 147 11.76 6.32 12.00
CA THR A 147 10.94 7.08 11.04
C THR A 147 9.80 7.83 11.75
N ILE A 148 9.17 7.20 12.74
CA ILE A 148 8.16 7.86 13.59
C ILE A 148 8.78 9.07 14.30
N VAL A 149 9.92 8.89 14.97
CA VAL A 149 10.63 9.97 15.67
C VAL A 149 11.00 11.12 14.72
N ASP A 150 11.51 10.81 13.53
CA ASP A 150 11.89 11.83 12.55
C ASP A 150 10.67 12.65 12.10
N MET A 151 9.55 11.99 11.78
CA MET A 151 8.31 12.65 11.35
C MET A 151 7.57 13.36 12.48
N SER A 152 7.65 12.87 13.72
CA SER A 152 7.03 13.52 14.88
C SER A 152 7.90 14.64 15.47
N SER A 153 9.09 14.89 14.92
CA SER A 153 9.98 15.97 15.37
C SER A 153 9.55 17.36 14.90
N TYR A 154 8.78 17.45 13.82
CA TYR A 154 8.18 18.69 13.35
C TYR A 154 7.22 19.25 14.41
N ALA A 155 7.00 20.58 14.42
CA ALA A 155 5.98 21.14 15.31
C ALA A 155 4.60 20.54 14.99
N ASN A 156 4.27 20.44 13.71
CA ASN A 156 3.14 19.70 13.15
C ASN A 156 3.48 19.36 11.70
N ARG A 157 2.67 18.55 11.03
CA ARG A 157 2.77 18.30 9.59
C ARG A 157 1.55 18.81 8.83
N TYR A 158 0.92 19.87 9.33
CA TYR A 158 -0.37 20.33 8.82
C TYR A 158 -0.29 20.87 7.39
N TYR A 159 -1.32 20.61 6.59
CA TYR A 159 -1.30 20.80 5.14
C TYR A 159 -1.04 22.22 4.63
N THR A 160 -1.25 23.24 5.46
CA THR A 160 -1.02 24.67 5.15
C THR A 160 0.24 25.25 5.77
N THR A 161 0.93 24.53 6.65
CA THR A 161 2.14 25.03 7.33
C THR A 161 3.40 24.73 6.53
N ASN A 162 4.46 25.50 6.77
CA ASN A 162 5.78 25.21 6.19
C ASN A 162 6.31 23.87 6.72
N ASN A 163 6.02 23.52 7.98
CA ASN A 163 6.36 22.20 8.52
C ASN A 163 5.71 21.06 7.74
N GLY A 164 4.42 21.15 7.36
CA GLY A 164 3.78 20.16 6.51
C GLY A 164 4.42 20.01 5.13
N VAL A 165 4.79 21.13 4.50
CA VAL A 165 5.55 21.13 3.23
C VAL A 165 6.91 20.45 3.41
N ASN A 166 7.62 20.76 4.49
CA ASN A 166 8.93 20.20 4.78
C ASN A 166 8.86 18.70 5.06
N ALA A 167 7.82 18.22 5.76
CA ALA A 167 7.59 16.79 5.97
C ALA A 167 7.39 16.04 4.64
N SER A 168 6.59 16.59 3.72
CA SER A 168 6.45 16.04 2.36
C SER A 168 7.77 16.00 1.58
N ASN A 169 8.55 17.08 1.64
CA ASN A 169 9.87 17.14 0.99
C ASN A 169 10.85 16.13 1.59
N TRP A 170 10.84 15.99 2.92
CA TRP A 170 11.66 15.04 3.65
C TRP A 170 11.31 13.61 3.25
N LEU A 171 10.03 13.24 3.21
CA LEU A 171 9.59 11.90 2.84
C LEU A 171 10.01 11.55 1.39
N LYS A 172 9.80 12.48 0.45
CA LYS A 172 10.27 12.34 -0.94
C LYS A 172 11.78 12.10 -0.98
N GLN A 173 12.58 12.90 -0.27
CA GLN A 173 14.03 12.75 -0.23
C GLN A 173 14.45 11.42 0.40
N ARG A 174 13.81 11.02 1.50
CA ARG A 174 14.07 9.77 2.22
C ARG A 174 13.86 8.56 1.31
N TRP A 175 12.69 8.48 0.67
CA TRP A 175 12.36 7.40 -0.26
C TRP A 175 13.23 7.43 -1.52
N THR A 176 13.58 8.61 -2.05
CA THR A 176 14.51 8.72 -3.20
C THR A 176 15.89 8.15 -2.84
N THR A 177 16.37 8.45 -1.63
CA THR A 177 17.67 7.95 -1.15
C THR A 177 17.64 6.43 -0.97
N MET A 178 16.54 5.89 -0.44
CA MET A 178 16.36 4.45 -0.28
C MET A 178 16.25 3.71 -1.61
N ALA A 179 15.68 4.35 -2.63
CA ALA A 179 15.56 3.80 -3.99
C ALA A 179 16.85 3.94 -4.82
N ALA A 180 17.94 4.49 -4.27
CA ALA A 180 19.18 4.68 -5.01
C ALA A 180 19.68 3.35 -5.64
N GLY A 181 20.00 3.39 -6.93
CA GLY A 181 20.43 2.21 -7.69
C GLY A 181 19.30 1.37 -8.30
N ARG A 182 18.03 1.72 -8.07
CA ARG A 182 16.86 1.06 -8.66
C ARG A 182 16.22 1.92 -9.74
N SER A 183 16.56 1.66 -11.01
CA SER A 183 16.03 2.41 -12.15
C SER A 183 14.53 2.18 -12.42
N ASP A 184 13.96 1.13 -11.83
CA ASP A 184 12.55 0.80 -11.90
C ASP A 184 11.69 1.52 -10.84
N ILE A 185 12.32 2.28 -9.93
CA ILE A 185 11.65 3.03 -8.86
C ILE A 185 11.69 4.54 -9.16
N ALA A 186 10.53 5.19 -9.12
CA ALA A 186 10.39 6.64 -9.24
C ALA A 186 9.69 7.21 -8.00
N VAL A 187 10.21 8.33 -7.47
CA VAL A 187 9.59 9.05 -6.34
C VAL A 187 9.21 10.46 -6.78
N THR A 188 7.92 10.77 -6.70
CA THR A 188 7.34 12.03 -7.17
C THR A 188 6.49 12.68 -6.08
N GLN A 189 6.16 13.95 -6.26
CA GLN A 189 5.21 14.67 -5.42
C GLN A 189 4.01 15.08 -6.27
N TYR A 190 2.79 14.77 -5.80
CA TYR A 190 1.55 15.20 -6.42
C TYR A 190 1.16 16.58 -5.88
N THR A 191 0.95 17.55 -6.78
CA THR A 191 0.60 18.92 -6.41
C THR A 191 -0.92 19.09 -6.36
N HIS A 192 -1.41 19.65 -5.26
CA HIS A 192 -2.82 19.95 -5.05
C HIS A 192 -3.09 21.43 -5.33
N ALA A 193 -4.25 21.75 -5.89
CA ALA A 193 -4.49 23.10 -6.43
C ALA A 193 -4.61 24.18 -5.35
N SER A 194 -5.07 23.83 -4.15
CA SER A 194 -5.53 24.81 -3.15
C SER A 194 -4.65 24.91 -1.88
N TRP A 195 -3.57 24.13 -1.76
CA TRP A 195 -2.71 24.14 -0.58
C TRP A 195 -1.26 23.74 -0.91
N PRO A 196 -0.28 24.08 -0.07
CA PRO A 196 1.14 23.93 -0.41
C PRO A 196 1.70 22.52 -0.14
N GLN A 197 1.20 21.78 0.85
CA GLN A 197 1.67 20.42 1.12
C GLN A 197 1.29 19.48 -0.02
N LYS A 198 2.26 18.67 -0.47
CA LYS A 198 2.10 17.72 -1.57
C LYS A 198 2.00 16.30 -1.05
N SER A 199 1.20 15.46 -1.69
CA SER A 199 1.29 14.01 -1.47
C SER A 199 2.58 13.48 -2.09
N VAL A 200 3.18 12.44 -1.51
CA VAL A 200 4.38 11.76 -2.03
C VAL A 200 3.99 10.42 -2.62
N ILE A 201 4.40 10.13 -3.85
CA ILE A 201 4.10 8.88 -4.54
C ILE A 201 5.42 8.24 -4.95
N LEU A 202 5.74 7.09 -4.35
CA LEU A 202 6.75 6.17 -4.86
C LEU A 202 6.08 5.12 -5.75
N THR A 203 6.66 4.86 -6.90
CA THR A 203 6.20 3.84 -7.86
C THR A 203 7.34 2.87 -8.15
N ILE A 204 7.13 1.58 -7.91
CA ILE A 204 7.97 0.47 -8.37
C ILE A 204 7.30 -0.11 -9.62
N THR A 205 7.92 0.07 -10.78
CA THR A 205 7.33 -0.37 -12.06
C THR A 205 7.30 -1.89 -12.16
N GLY A 206 6.15 -2.45 -12.51
CA GLY A 206 5.99 -3.89 -12.71
C GLY A 206 6.83 -4.42 -13.88
N THR A 207 7.30 -5.67 -13.79
CA THR A 207 8.14 -6.29 -14.82
C THR A 207 7.38 -6.76 -16.04
N ASP A 208 6.25 -7.44 -15.85
CA ASP A 208 5.48 -8.09 -16.92
C ASP A 208 3.98 -7.77 -16.90
N ASN A 209 3.48 -7.12 -15.84
CA ASN A 209 2.12 -6.60 -15.75
C ASN A 209 2.06 -5.15 -15.22
N PRO A 210 2.83 -4.19 -15.79
CA PRO A 210 2.98 -2.85 -15.25
C PRO A 210 1.69 -2.01 -15.23
N ASN A 211 0.65 -2.42 -15.99
CA ASN A 211 -0.60 -1.67 -16.09
C ASN A 211 -1.57 -1.96 -14.93
N GLU A 212 -1.37 -3.06 -14.19
CA GLU A 212 -2.08 -3.34 -12.95
C GLU A 212 -1.31 -2.73 -11.77
N VAL A 213 -2.03 -2.01 -10.91
CA VAL A 213 -1.45 -1.21 -9.84
C VAL A 213 -1.94 -1.67 -8.47
N VAL A 214 -1.01 -2.04 -7.60
CA VAL A 214 -1.24 -2.25 -6.17
C VAL A 214 -0.89 -0.96 -5.44
N VAL A 215 -1.78 -0.46 -4.59
CA VAL A 215 -1.53 0.74 -3.79
C VAL A 215 -1.45 0.36 -2.31
N LEU A 216 -0.44 0.90 -1.63
CA LEU A 216 -0.37 0.98 -0.19
C LEU A 216 -0.20 2.46 0.19
N GLY A 217 -0.91 2.94 1.20
CA GLY A 217 -0.79 4.33 1.61
C GLY A 217 -1.10 4.57 3.07
N GLY A 218 -0.69 5.74 3.53
CA GLY A 218 -0.97 6.36 4.83
C GLY A 218 -0.88 7.87 4.63
N HIS A 219 -1.36 8.68 5.57
CA HIS A 219 -1.31 10.12 5.41
C HIS A 219 -0.09 10.73 6.10
N LEU A 220 0.44 11.80 5.53
CA LEU A 220 1.69 12.41 5.99
C LEU A 220 1.48 13.69 6.80
N ASP A 221 0.25 14.18 6.88
CA ASP A 221 -0.10 15.34 7.69
C ASP A 221 -0.33 14.99 9.16
N SER A 222 -0.64 16.02 9.96
CA SER A 222 -1.10 15.88 11.35
C SER A 222 -1.85 17.14 11.76
N ILE A 223 -2.85 17.00 12.63
CA ILE A 223 -3.64 18.12 13.16
C ILE A 223 -3.58 18.20 14.69
N ASN A 224 -3.89 19.39 15.21
CA ASN A 224 -4.34 19.58 16.58
C ASN A 224 -5.78 20.11 16.57
N GLN A 225 -6.70 19.40 17.23
CA GLN A 225 -8.12 19.77 17.30
C GLN A 225 -8.40 21.13 17.97
N SER A 226 -7.46 21.67 18.75
CA SER A 226 -7.57 23.03 19.31
C SER A 226 -7.27 24.15 18.29
N GLY A 227 -6.93 23.78 17.05
CA GLY A 227 -6.57 24.69 15.97
C GLY A 227 -5.08 24.60 15.65
N THR A 228 -4.76 24.43 14.37
CA THR A 228 -3.38 24.19 13.92
C THR A 228 -2.82 25.39 13.19
N SER A 229 -1.70 25.89 13.69
CA SER A 229 -0.90 26.98 13.12
C SER A 229 0.54 26.52 12.95
N GLU A 230 1.41 27.35 12.35
CA GLU A 230 2.83 27.01 12.15
C GLU A 230 3.53 26.53 13.43
N THR A 231 3.17 27.07 14.60
CA THR A 231 3.82 26.75 15.88
C THR A 231 3.05 25.78 16.76
N THR A 232 1.82 25.40 16.38
CA THR A 232 1.01 24.46 17.17
C THR A 232 1.70 23.11 17.22
N LYS A 233 1.72 22.46 18.39
CA LYS A 233 2.23 21.10 18.55
C LYS A 233 1.17 20.07 18.15
N ALA A 234 1.47 19.30 17.10
CA ALA A 234 0.76 18.12 16.65
C ALA A 234 1.79 17.10 16.16
N PRO A 235 2.50 16.41 17.07
CA PRO A 235 3.58 15.51 16.68
C PRO A 235 3.06 14.37 15.80
N GLY A 236 1.81 13.91 15.98
CA GLY A 236 1.16 12.97 15.07
C GLY A 236 1.97 11.68 14.93
N ALA A 237 2.36 11.08 16.06
CA ALA A 237 3.32 9.99 16.08
C ALA A 237 2.66 8.66 15.73
N ASP A 238 1.49 8.39 16.30
CA ASP A 238 0.66 7.30 15.79
C ASP A 238 -0.09 7.71 14.54
N ASP A 239 -0.66 8.93 14.53
CA ASP A 239 -1.56 9.47 13.51
C ASP A 239 -0.87 10.58 12.67
N ASP A 240 -0.36 10.28 11.47
CA ASP A 240 -0.07 8.95 10.93
C ASP A 240 1.42 8.77 10.57
N ALA A 241 2.32 9.26 11.42
CA ALA A 241 3.74 8.94 11.25
C ALA A 241 4.00 7.43 11.33
N SER A 242 3.17 6.66 12.04
CA SER A 242 3.29 5.21 12.18
C SER A 242 2.97 4.45 10.88
N GLY A 243 1.93 4.82 10.15
CA GLY A 243 1.58 4.25 8.84
C GLY A 243 2.66 4.56 7.81
N ILE A 244 3.12 5.81 7.73
CA ILE A 244 4.24 6.21 6.85
C ILE A 244 5.54 5.47 7.21
N ALA A 245 5.82 5.28 8.50
CA ALA A 245 6.98 4.52 8.96
C ALA A 245 6.89 3.04 8.57
N SER A 246 5.72 2.43 8.69
CA SER A 246 5.46 1.05 8.27
C SER A 246 5.70 0.87 6.76
N LEU A 247 5.19 1.76 5.92
CA LEU A 247 5.44 1.76 4.47
C LEU A 247 6.92 1.99 4.13
N THR A 248 7.59 2.84 4.90
CA THR A 248 9.03 3.11 4.71
C THR A 248 9.87 1.86 4.98
N GLU A 249 9.51 1.04 5.97
CA GLU A 249 10.20 -0.23 6.22
C GLU A 249 9.90 -1.28 5.15
N VAL A 250 8.66 -1.33 4.62
CA VAL A 250 8.31 -2.15 3.44
C VAL A 250 9.21 -1.79 2.27
N LEU A 251 9.35 -0.50 1.95
CA LEU A 251 10.24 -0.02 0.89
C LEU A 251 11.69 -0.48 1.12
N ARG A 252 12.21 -0.28 2.34
CA ARG A 252 13.59 -0.62 2.69
C ARG A 252 13.90 -2.07 2.35
N VAL A 253 13.03 -2.98 2.78
CA VAL A 253 13.24 -4.43 2.60
C VAL A 253 13.06 -4.85 1.14
N MET A 254 12.06 -4.30 0.43
CA MET A 254 11.90 -4.56 -1.00
C MET A 254 13.13 -4.14 -1.81
N VAL A 255 13.70 -2.97 -1.50
CA VAL A 255 14.93 -2.50 -2.17
C VAL A 255 16.13 -3.35 -1.79
N ALA A 256 16.36 -3.59 -0.50
CA ALA A 256 17.48 -4.39 0.00
C ALA A 256 17.48 -5.83 -0.55
N SER A 257 16.29 -6.40 -0.76
CA SER A 257 16.11 -7.74 -1.32
C SER A 257 16.15 -7.78 -2.85
N GLY A 258 16.29 -6.63 -3.52
CA GLY A 258 16.26 -6.54 -4.98
C GLY A 258 14.92 -6.93 -5.60
N TYR A 259 13.83 -6.90 -4.83
CA TYR A 259 12.51 -7.36 -5.27
C TYR A 259 11.97 -6.52 -6.42
N LYS A 260 11.49 -7.19 -7.47
CA LYS A 260 10.85 -6.58 -8.63
C LYS A 260 9.47 -7.22 -8.83
N PRO A 261 8.36 -6.49 -8.59
CA PRO A 261 7.02 -7.04 -8.69
C PRO A 261 6.60 -7.23 -10.15
N ARG A 262 5.61 -8.10 -10.39
CA ARG A 262 4.98 -8.27 -11.72
C ARG A 262 4.08 -7.09 -12.04
N ARG A 263 3.21 -6.74 -11.09
CA ARG A 263 2.38 -5.53 -11.10
C ARG A 263 3.15 -4.31 -10.62
N THR A 264 2.70 -3.13 -11.01
CA THR A 264 3.23 -1.88 -10.46
C THR A 264 2.79 -1.71 -9.01
N ILE A 265 3.72 -1.41 -8.10
CA ILE A 265 3.42 -1.10 -6.70
C ILE A 265 3.58 0.39 -6.46
N LYS A 266 2.60 1.02 -5.82
CA LYS A 266 2.67 2.40 -5.36
C LYS A 266 2.62 2.49 -3.85
N LEU A 267 3.56 3.21 -3.26
CA LEU A 267 3.52 3.65 -1.86
C LEU A 267 3.16 5.13 -1.85
N ILE A 268 2.14 5.52 -1.09
CA ILE A 268 1.62 6.89 -1.11
C ILE A 268 1.59 7.45 0.31
N GLY A 269 2.20 8.63 0.49
CA GLY A 269 1.96 9.50 1.64
C GLY A 269 0.96 10.59 1.25
N TYR A 270 -0.29 10.47 1.67
CA TYR A 270 -1.36 11.41 1.30
C TYR A 270 -1.26 12.71 2.10
N ALA A 271 -1.43 13.85 1.44
CA ALA A 271 -1.55 15.14 2.12
C ALA A 271 -3.01 15.44 2.50
N ALA A 272 -3.22 16.22 3.56
CA ALA A 272 -4.51 16.80 3.89
C ALA A 272 -5.64 15.76 4.11
N GLU A 273 -5.33 14.64 4.77
CA GLU A 273 -6.34 13.68 5.22
C GLU A 273 -7.27 14.35 6.25
N GLU A 274 -6.65 15.04 7.21
CA GLU A 274 -7.25 15.55 8.45
C GLU A 274 -8.31 16.64 8.25
N VAL A 275 -8.38 17.15 7.02
CA VAL A 275 -9.29 18.20 6.59
C VAL A 275 -10.26 17.69 5.52
N GLY A 276 -10.53 16.39 5.53
CA GLY A 276 -11.59 15.74 4.76
C GLY A 276 -11.11 14.97 3.54
N LEU A 277 -10.03 14.19 3.69
CA LEU A 277 -9.49 13.25 2.70
C LEU A 277 -9.07 13.90 1.38
N ARG A 278 -8.60 15.15 1.42
CA ARG A 278 -8.47 15.99 0.21
C ARG A 278 -7.40 15.46 -0.73
N GLY A 279 -6.26 15.03 -0.20
CA GLY A 279 -5.16 14.54 -1.04
C GLY A 279 -5.44 13.18 -1.68
N SER A 280 -5.97 12.23 -0.91
CA SER A 280 -6.37 10.93 -1.45
C SER A 280 -7.54 11.05 -2.43
N GLN A 281 -8.48 11.98 -2.21
CA GLN A 281 -9.57 12.25 -3.15
C GLN A 281 -9.02 12.73 -4.51
N ASP A 282 -8.11 13.70 -4.54
CA ASP A 282 -7.49 14.19 -5.78
C ASP A 282 -6.79 13.04 -6.53
N ILE A 283 -6.04 12.20 -5.81
CA ILE A 283 -5.28 11.10 -6.40
C ILE A 283 -6.21 9.99 -6.90
N ALA A 284 -7.19 9.56 -6.11
CA ALA A 284 -8.13 8.51 -6.49
C ALA A 284 -9.01 8.95 -7.68
N GLN A 285 -9.46 10.21 -7.70
CA GLN A 285 -10.18 10.78 -8.84
C GLN A 285 -9.30 10.89 -10.09
N ASN A 286 -8.03 11.27 -9.95
CA ASN A 286 -7.09 11.25 -11.06
C ASN A 286 -6.90 9.84 -11.63
N HIS A 287 -6.75 8.82 -10.78
CA HIS A 287 -6.69 7.42 -11.20
C HIS A 287 -8.00 7.00 -11.89
N LYS A 288 -9.15 7.40 -11.34
CA LYS A 288 -10.49 7.14 -11.91
C LYS A 288 -10.62 7.73 -13.31
N ALA A 289 -10.23 8.99 -13.49
CA ALA A 289 -10.33 9.73 -14.74
C ALA A 289 -9.36 9.22 -15.83
N ASN A 290 -8.19 8.73 -15.42
CA ASN A 290 -7.20 8.14 -16.34
C ASN A 290 -7.37 6.63 -16.55
N ASN A 291 -8.47 6.04 -16.06
CA ASN A 291 -8.75 4.60 -16.16
C ASN A 291 -7.59 3.72 -15.67
N VAL A 292 -6.89 4.15 -14.61
CA VAL A 292 -5.81 3.35 -14.03
C VAL A 292 -6.42 2.09 -13.40
N ASN A 293 -5.87 0.93 -13.77
CA ASN A 293 -6.30 -0.37 -13.26
C ASN A 293 -5.68 -0.64 -11.89
N VAL A 294 -6.28 -0.08 -10.83
CA VAL A 294 -5.88 -0.34 -9.45
C VAL A 294 -6.56 -1.62 -8.97
N VAL A 295 -5.77 -2.63 -8.68
CA VAL A 295 -6.22 -3.99 -8.35
C VAL A 295 -6.46 -4.21 -6.85
N GLY A 296 -6.03 -3.26 -6.01
CA GLY A 296 -6.29 -3.26 -4.59
C GLY A 296 -5.54 -2.15 -3.88
N VAL A 297 -6.14 -1.61 -2.83
CA VAL A 297 -5.61 -0.54 -2.00
C VAL A 297 -5.53 -0.99 -0.54
N MET A 298 -4.39 -0.81 0.12
CA MET A 298 -4.28 -0.96 1.57
C MET A 298 -3.98 0.41 2.20
N GLN A 299 -4.84 0.85 3.12
CA GLN A 299 -4.58 2.00 3.98
C GLN A 299 -3.95 1.53 5.29
N LEU A 300 -2.87 2.18 5.70
CA LEU A 300 -2.30 2.12 7.04
C LEU A 300 -2.48 3.50 7.63
N ASP A 301 -3.29 3.60 8.66
CA ASP A 301 -3.57 4.83 9.38
C ASP A 301 -3.70 4.42 10.84
N MET A 302 -2.75 4.87 11.68
CA MET A 302 -2.51 4.40 13.05
C MET A 302 -2.14 2.91 13.11
N THR A 303 -0.92 2.62 13.55
CA THR A 303 -0.36 1.26 13.51
C THR A 303 0.41 0.89 14.76
N ASN A 304 0.64 1.80 15.70
CA ASN A 304 1.63 1.62 16.74
C ASN A 304 1.10 1.46 18.16
N TYR A 305 -0.10 1.92 18.46
CA TYR A 305 -0.69 1.80 19.79
C TYR A 305 -1.45 0.48 19.93
N LYS A 306 -1.06 -0.32 20.93
CA LYS A 306 -1.68 -1.62 21.23
C LYS A 306 -2.77 -1.45 22.30
N GLY A 307 -3.92 -0.93 21.91
CA GLY A 307 -5.04 -0.66 22.83
C GLY A 307 -5.93 -1.87 23.14
N SER A 308 -6.05 -2.82 22.20
CA SER A 308 -7.02 -3.91 22.28
C SER A 308 -6.42 -5.31 22.46
N VAL A 309 -7.28 -6.31 22.67
CA VAL A 309 -6.85 -7.73 22.80
C VAL A 309 -6.29 -8.30 21.49
N ASN A 310 -6.92 -8.01 20.35
CA ASN A 310 -6.46 -8.47 19.04
C ASN A 310 -5.33 -7.58 18.54
N ASP A 311 -4.46 -8.13 17.70
CA ASP A 311 -3.29 -7.43 17.18
C ASP A 311 -3.62 -6.54 15.97
N ILE A 312 -4.56 -6.95 15.12
CA ILE A 312 -4.96 -6.17 13.94
C ILE A 312 -6.47 -6.28 13.82
N TYR A 313 -7.16 -5.16 13.67
CA TYR A 313 -8.57 -5.11 13.34
C TYR A 313 -8.77 -4.81 11.86
N LEU A 314 -9.55 -5.63 11.15
CA LEU A 314 -9.95 -5.35 9.78
C LEU A 314 -11.29 -4.62 9.78
N TYR A 315 -11.30 -3.36 9.37
CA TYR A 315 -12.54 -2.59 9.26
C TYR A 315 -13.37 -3.04 8.07
N THR A 316 -14.66 -3.22 8.32
CA THR A 316 -15.59 -3.94 7.43
C THR A 316 -16.53 -3.02 6.66
N ASP A 317 -16.63 -1.75 7.03
CA ASP A 317 -17.41 -0.74 6.33
C ASP A 317 -16.52 0.13 5.44
N TYR A 318 -17.05 0.56 4.29
CA TYR A 318 -16.30 1.31 3.28
C TYR A 318 -15.03 0.62 2.74
N THR A 319 -14.90 -0.68 2.97
CA THR A 319 -13.86 -1.58 2.45
C THR A 319 -14.47 -2.68 1.58
N ASP A 320 -13.61 -3.46 0.91
CA ASP A 320 -14.01 -4.64 0.13
C ASP A 320 -13.85 -5.94 0.93
N ASN A 321 -14.93 -6.72 1.00
CA ASN A 321 -14.97 -7.95 1.82
C ASN A 321 -14.01 -9.05 1.31
N ALA A 322 -13.86 -9.20 0.00
CA ALA A 322 -12.98 -10.23 -0.55
C ALA A 322 -11.50 -9.86 -0.36
N GLN A 323 -11.16 -8.57 -0.50
CA GLN A 323 -9.83 -8.09 -0.15
C GLN A 323 -9.54 -8.18 1.35
N ASN A 324 -10.50 -7.87 2.22
CA ASN A 324 -10.34 -8.09 3.67
C ASN A 324 -10.12 -9.57 4.00
N THR A 325 -10.83 -10.49 3.33
CA THR A 325 -10.60 -11.94 3.47
C THR A 325 -9.18 -12.31 3.06
N PHE A 326 -8.70 -11.76 1.93
CA PHE A 326 -7.31 -11.94 1.48
C PHE A 326 -6.31 -11.42 2.52
N VAL A 327 -6.50 -10.21 3.07
CA VAL A 327 -5.63 -9.67 4.12
C VAL A 327 -5.64 -10.55 5.37
N GLY A 328 -6.80 -11.05 5.81
CA GLY A 328 -6.89 -11.99 6.92
C GLY A 328 -6.13 -13.31 6.67
N ASN A 329 -6.20 -13.83 5.43
CA ASN A 329 -5.46 -15.02 5.02
C ASN A 329 -3.93 -14.78 4.97
N LEU A 330 -3.49 -13.59 4.55
CA LEU A 330 -2.09 -13.17 4.59
C LEU A 330 -1.57 -13.16 6.04
N ILE A 331 -2.31 -12.57 6.97
CA ILE A 331 -1.96 -12.55 8.39
C ILE A 331 -1.88 -14.00 8.92
N THR A 332 -2.88 -14.83 8.62
CA THR A 332 -2.91 -16.23 9.06
C THR A 332 -1.73 -17.05 8.52
N THR A 333 -1.29 -16.77 7.29
CA THR A 333 -0.22 -17.51 6.63
C THR A 333 1.17 -17.05 7.07
N TYR A 334 1.39 -15.73 7.13
CA TYR A 334 2.71 -15.14 7.34
C TYR A 334 2.99 -14.72 8.78
N LEU A 335 1.93 -14.51 9.57
CA LEU A 335 2.00 -13.98 10.93
C LEU A 335 1.05 -14.79 11.84
N PRO A 336 1.16 -16.14 11.88
CA PRO A 336 0.14 -17.03 12.45
C PRO A 336 -0.08 -16.88 13.97
N THR A 337 0.81 -16.15 14.66
CA THR A 337 0.69 -15.87 16.09
C THR A 337 -0.17 -14.64 16.38
N LEU A 338 -0.48 -13.82 15.37
CA LEU A 338 -1.28 -12.61 15.53
C LEU A 338 -2.77 -12.94 15.59
N LYS A 339 -3.49 -12.19 16.42
CA LYS A 339 -4.95 -12.27 16.53
C LYS A 339 -5.61 -11.20 15.67
N ILE A 340 -6.61 -11.60 14.90
CA ILE A 340 -7.37 -10.71 14.01
C ILE A 340 -8.73 -10.40 14.63
N GLY A 341 -9.05 -9.12 14.74
CA GLY A 341 -10.39 -8.61 15.05
C GLY A 341 -11.08 -8.05 13.81
N TYR A 342 -12.38 -7.81 13.90
CA TYR A 342 -13.16 -7.12 12.88
C TYR A 342 -14.00 -6.06 13.55
N ASP A 343 -14.08 -4.88 12.94
CA ASP A 343 -14.88 -3.78 13.48
C ASP A 343 -15.39 -2.88 12.34
N LYS A 344 -15.99 -1.76 12.70
CA LYS A 344 -16.43 -0.70 11.79
C LYS A 344 -15.94 0.65 12.28
N CYS A 345 -15.51 1.49 11.35
CA CYS A 345 -15.18 2.86 11.68
C CYS A 345 -16.33 3.82 11.44
N GLY A 346 -16.97 3.73 10.28
CA GLY A 346 -18.02 4.61 9.77
C GLY A 346 -17.56 5.44 8.59
N TYR A 347 -18.47 6.29 8.08
CA TYR A 347 -18.22 7.07 6.87
C TYR A 347 -16.96 7.92 6.94
N ALA A 348 -16.16 7.85 5.87
CA ALA A 348 -14.99 8.70 5.62
C ALA A 348 -14.02 8.73 6.80
N CYS A 349 -13.69 7.55 7.31
CA CYS A 349 -12.79 7.37 8.44
C CYS A 349 -11.33 7.70 8.09
N SER A 350 -10.89 7.35 6.88
CA SER A 350 -9.53 7.60 6.37
C SER A 350 -9.49 7.47 4.85
N ASP A 351 -8.32 7.62 4.23
CA ASP A 351 -8.11 7.71 2.77
C ASP A 351 -8.61 6.52 1.95
N HIS A 352 -8.76 5.32 2.55
CA HIS A 352 -9.37 4.17 1.88
C HIS A 352 -10.77 4.51 1.34
N ALA A 353 -11.52 5.39 2.01
CA ALA A 353 -12.84 5.82 1.60
C ALA A 353 -12.81 6.60 0.27
N SER A 354 -11.74 7.36 -0.01
CA SER A 354 -11.54 8.03 -1.30
C SER A 354 -11.41 7.03 -2.45
N TRP A 355 -10.68 5.93 -2.21
CA TRP A 355 -10.52 4.85 -3.19
C TRP A 355 -11.81 4.06 -3.41
N THR A 356 -12.51 3.72 -2.33
CA THR A 356 -13.82 3.06 -2.38
C THR A 356 -14.85 3.93 -3.13
N SER A 357 -14.91 5.22 -2.84
CA SER A 357 -15.75 6.19 -3.55
C SER A 357 -15.37 6.35 -5.04
N ALA A 358 -14.09 6.18 -5.36
CA ALA A 358 -13.63 6.12 -6.75
C ALA A 358 -13.96 4.79 -7.45
N GLY A 359 -14.42 3.78 -6.72
CA GLY A 359 -14.85 2.47 -7.21
C GLY A 359 -13.79 1.36 -7.07
N TYR A 360 -12.68 1.61 -6.40
CA TYR A 360 -11.60 0.65 -6.21
C TYR A 360 -11.78 -0.18 -4.93
N TRP A 361 -11.25 -1.41 -4.91
CA TRP A 361 -11.24 -2.23 -3.70
C TRP A 361 -10.19 -1.72 -2.71
N SER A 362 -10.58 -1.63 -1.45
CA SER A 362 -9.71 -1.16 -0.38
C SER A 362 -9.87 -1.97 0.90
N SER A 363 -8.81 -2.01 1.69
CA SER A 363 -8.79 -2.55 3.05
C SER A 363 -8.14 -1.52 3.99
N MET A 364 -8.65 -1.45 5.22
CA MET A 364 -8.08 -0.65 6.30
C MET A 364 -7.87 -1.57 7.52
N PRO A 365 -6.72 -2.26 7.60
CA PRO A 365 -6.24 -2.82 8.85
C PRO A 365 -5.88 -1.71 9.83
N PHE A 366 -6.32 -1.84 11.08
CA PHE A 366 -6.21 -0.82 12.11
C PHE A 366 -5.70 -1.41 13.45
N GLU A 367 -5.08 -0.56 14.27
CA GLU A 367 -4.33 -0.96 15.46
C GLU A 367 -5.16 -1.50 16.64
N ALA A 368 -6.44 -1.11 16.73
CA ALA A 368 -7.32 -1.39 17.86
C ALA A 368 -8.81 -1.51 17.45
N ALA A 369 -9.63 -1.99 18.37
CA ALA A 369 -11.09 -1.88 18.26
C ALA A 369 -11.52 -0.42 18.34
N MET A 370 -12.67 -0.11 17.77
CA MET A 370 -13.23 1.24 17.77
C MET A 370 -13.44 1.76 19.20
N GLY A 371 -12.78 2.86 19.54
CA GLY A 371 -12.79 3.48 20.87
C GLY A 371 -11.85 2.88 21.90
N GLU A 372 -10.97 1.97 21.48
CA GLU A 372 -9.81 1.48 22.24
C GLU A 372 -8.48 1.91 21.59
N ASP A 373 -8.51 2.74 20.55
CA ASP A 373 -7.39 3.36 19.85
C ASP A 373 -6.65 4.41 20.69
N ASP A 374 -5.51 4.93 20.19
CA ASP A 374 -4.68 5.88 20.93
C ASP A 374 -5.51 7.09 21.44
N PRO A 375 -5.68 7.27 22.77
CA PRO A 375 -6.49 8.37 23.30
C PRO A 375 -5.87 9.76 23.11
N TYR A 376 -4.65 9.86 22.57
CA TYR A 376 -3.92 11.11 22.38
C TYR A 376 -3.97 11.69 20.97
N ILE A 377 -4.55 10.99 19.99
CA ILE A 377 -4.60 11.45 18.59
C ILE A 377 -5.19 12.86 18.45
N HIS A 378 -4.71 13.58 17.43
CA HIS A 378 -4.99 14.99 17.15
C HIS A 378 -4.71 15.96 18.33
N THR A 379 -3.80 15.60 19.24
CA THR A 379 -3.35 16.48 20.33
C THR A 379 -1.83 16.66 20.32
N ALA A 380 -1.33 17.53 21.19
CA ALA A 380 0.11 17.66 21.40
C ALA A 380 0.74 16.44 22.09
N ASN A 381 -0.08 15.51 22.60
CA ASN A 381 0.35 14.32 23.33
C ASN A 381 0.41 13.06 22.47
N ASP A 382 -0.09 13.09 21.22
CA ASP A 382 0.22 12.02 20.27
C ASP A 382 1.72 12.07 19.98
N THR A 383 2.46 11.25 20.70
CA THR A 383 3.92 11.24 20.74
C THR A 383 4.38 9.81 20.78
N TYR A 384 5.54 9.52 20.18
CA TYR A 384 6.12 8.18 20.21
C TYR A 384 6.33 7.65 21.64
N ALA A 385 6.53 8.56 22.60
CA ALA A 385 6.61 8.19 24.01
C ALA A 385 5.29 7.66 24.57
N ASN A 386 4.17 8.27 24.19
CA ASN A 386 2.84 7.86 24.63
C ASN A 386 2.31 6.63 23.88
N THR A 387 2.85 6.31 22.71
CA THR A 387 2.65 5.02 22.02
C THR A 387 3.59 3.91 22.53
N GLY A 388 4.39 4.17 23.57
CA GLY A 388 5.21 3.15 24.26
C GLY A 388 6.70 3.14 23.95
N ASN A 389 7.25 4.14 23.24
CA ASN A 389 8.68 4.26 22.86
C ASN A 389 9.26 3.07 22.07
N GLN A 390 8.39 2.27 21.46
CA GLN A 390 8.75 1.12 20.64
C GLN A 390 7.82 1.04 19.43
N ALA A 391 8.24 0.28 18.42
CA ALA A 391 7.47 0.10 17.20
C ALA A 391 7.13 -1.37 16.90
N ASP A 392 7.05 -2.20 17.94
CA ASP A 392 6.74 -3.63 17.79
C ASP A 392 5.32 -3.89 17.27
N HIS A 393 4.38 -3.00 17.58
CA HIS A 393 3.02 -3.08 17.04
C HIS A 393 3.00 -2.69 15.56
N ALA A 394 3.59 -1.54 15.20
CA ALA A 394 3.73 -1.10 13.81
C ALA A 394 4.51 -2.11 12.94
N LEU A 395 5.48 -2.85 13.51
CA LEU A 395 6.17 -3.93 12.81
C LEU A 395 5.22 -5.04 12.31
N LYS A 396 4.11 -5.30 13.01
CA LYS A 396 3.09 -6.27 12.57
C LYS A 396 2.38 -5.76 11.32
N PHE A 397 2.01 -4.49 11.31
CA PHE A 397 1.39 -3.83 10.15
C PHE A 397 2.33 -3.77 8.96
N ALA A 398 3.58 -3.38 9.18
CA ALA A 398 4.60 -3.36 8.12
C ALA A 398 4.81 -4.76 7.51
N ARG A 399 4.85 -5.82 8.32
CA ARG A 399 4.98 -7.21 7.85
C ARG A 399 3.76 -7.67 7.02
N MET A 400 2.56 -7.36 7.49
CA MET A 400 1.32 -7.63 6.74
C MET A 400 1.29 -6.84 5.43
N ALA A 401 1.67 -5.56 5.45
CA ALA A 401 1.74 -4.71 4.26
C ALA A 401 2.76 -5.21 3.25
N LEU A 402 3.94 -5.68 3.68
CA LEU A 402 4.92 -6.33 2.82
C LEU A 402 4.34 -7.59 2.16
N ALA A 403 3.69 -8.46 2.95
CA ALA A 403 3.06 -9.67 2.41
C ALA A 403 1.97 -9.33 1.38
N TYR A 404 1.12 -8.34 1.67
CA TYR A 404 0.11 -7.83 0.75
C TYR A 404 0.72 -7.29 -0.55
N ALA A 405 1.77 -6.47 -0.44
CA ALA A 405 2.43 -5.87 -1.59
C ALA A 405 3.11 -6.92 -2.48
N VAL A 406 3.73 -7.95 -1.89
CA VAL A 406 4.39 -9.04 -2.64
C VAL A 406 3.37 -9.99 -3.26
N GLU A 407 2.40 -10.49 -2.48
CA GLU A 407 1.41 -11.45 -2.97
C GLU A 407 0.52 -10.82 -4.02
N LEU A 408 -0.07 -9.66 -3.72
CA LEU A 408 -0.89 -8.97 -4.71
C LEU A 408 -0.05 -8.40 -5.86
N GLY A 409 1.21 -8.05 -5.62
CA GLY A 409 2.15 -7.60 -6.65
C GLY A 409 2.59 -8.69 -7.63
N SER A 410 2.49 -9.96 -7.22
CA SER A 410 2.79 -11.15 -8.01
C SER A 410 1.54 -11.85 -8.58
N ASP A 411 0.39 -11.67 -7.93
CA ASP A 411 -0.93 -12.11 -8.39
C ASP A 411 -1.28 -11.43 -9.73
N GLY A 412 -2.16 -12.02 -10.54
CA GLY A 412 -2.41 -11.63 -11.94
C GLY A 412 -2.92 -12.79 -12.77
N ALA A 413 -3.42 -12.52 -13.99
CA ALA A 413 -3.72 -13.59 -14.95
C ALA A 413 -2.52 -14.54 -14.97
N GLY A 414 -2.77 -15.79 -14.56
CA GLY A 414 -1.73 -16.74 -14.23
C GLY A 414 -0.73 -16.84 -15.36
N VAL A 415 0.39 -16.15 -15.23
CA VAL A 415 1.61 -16.67 -15.80
C VAL A 415 1.95 -17.74 -14.79
N THR A 416 1.55 -18.98 -15.11
CA THR A 416 2.12 -20.16 -14.48
C THR A 416 3.60 -19.85 -14.33
N PRO A 417 4.15 -19.68 -13.11
CA PRO A 417 5.60 -19.47 -12.95
C PRO A 417 6.21 -20.61 -13.75
N PRO A 418 6.97 -20.37 -14.84
CA PRO A 418 6.93 -21.23 -16.01
C PRO A 418 7.06 -22.65 -15.51
N GLY A 419 5.90 -23.33 -15.47
CA GLY A 419 5.83 -24.61 -14.76
C GLY A 419 6.89 -25.46 -15.40
N ASP A 420 7.63 -26.23 -14.60
CA ASP A 420 8.68 -27.15 -15.04
C ASP A 420 8.59 -27.45 -16.54
N HIS A 421 9.40 -26.74 -17.35
CA HIS A 421 9.38 -26.86 -18.80
C HIS A 421 9.75 -28.30 -19.11
N THR A 422 8.85 -29.01 -19.78
CA THR A 422 9.07 -30.40 -20.17
C THR A 422 9.24 -30.51 -21.68
N GLU A 423 10.39 -31.01 -22.13
CA GLU A 423 10.68 -31.31 -23.53
C GLU A 423 10.85 -32.82 -23.70
N THR A 424 10.25 -33.39 -24.75
CA THR A 424 10.36 -34.82 -25.07
C THR A 424 10.98 -35.00 -26.44
N PHE A 425 11.99 -35.86 -26.51
CA PHE A 425 12.71 -36.20 -27.74
C PHE A 425 12.70 -37.71 -27.96
N THR A 426 12.28 -38.14 -29.14
CA THR A 426 12.33 -39.55 -29.53
C THR A 426 13.41 -39.81 -30.58
N GLY A 427 14.00 -41.00 -30.57
CA GLY A 427 14.95 -41.38 -31.61
C GLY A 427 15.46 -42.80 -31.46
N THR A 428 16.47 -43.13 -32.27
CA THR A 428 17.20 -44.40 -32.23
C THR A 428 18.70 -44.15 -32.21
N LEU A 429 19.45 -45.06 -31.59
CA LEU A 429 20.91 -45.06 -31.60
C LEU A 429 21.42 -46.44 -32.02
N THR A 430 22.49 -46.48 -32.82
CA THR A 430 23.28 -47.70 -33.03
C THR A 430 24.33 -47.84 -31.94
N LYS A 431 24.89 -49.06 -31.77
CA LYS A 431 25.97 -49.31 -30.81
C LYS A 431 27.14 -48.32 -30.99
N GLY A 432 27.54 -47.66 -29.91
CA GLY A 432 28.61 -46.66 -29.85
C GLY A 432 28.23 -45.27 -30.36
N GLN A 433 27.00 -45.07 -30.81
CA GLN A 433 26.53 -43.75 -31.24
C GLN A 433 26.10 -42.92 -30.04
N THR A 434 26.49 -41.64 -30.04
CA THR A 434 26.07 -40.68 -29.02
C THR A 434 25.18 -39.58 -29.60
N ARG A 435 24.38 -38.96 -28.75
CA ARG A 435 23.58 -37.79 -29.10
C ARG A 435 23.45 -36.84 -27.91
N ALA A 436 23.71 -35.56 -28.15
CA ALA A 436 23.69 -34.53 -27.12
C ALA A 436 22.46 -33.62 -27.24
N TYR A 437 22.02 -33.07 -26.12
CA TYR A 437 20.92 -32.10 -26.00
C TYR A 437 21.29 -30.95 -25.05
N GLY A 438 20.65 -29.80 -25.22
CA GLY A 438 20.91 -28.56 -24.47
C GLY A 438 21.75 -27.53 -25.26
N PRO A 439 22.13 -26.39 -24.64
CA PRO A 439 21.91 -26.05 -23.23
C PRO A 439 20.44 -25.76 -22.89
N TYR A 440 20.00 -26.23 -21.73
CA TYR A 440 18.75 -25.82 -21.08
C TYR A 440 19.07 -24.80 -20.00
N LYS A 441 18.42 -23.64 -20.03
CA LYS A 441 18.64 -22.57 -19.03
C LYS A 441 17.75 -22.82 -17.82
N VAL A 442 18.36 -23.16 -16.69
CA VAL A 442 17.67 -23.55 -15.45
C VAL A 442 17.70 -22.39 -14.46
N ALA A 443 16.55 -22.06 -13.89
CA ALA A 443 16.41 -21.02 -12.87
C ALA A 443 17.19 -21.33 -11.59
N ALA A 444 17.51 -20.29 -10.81
CA ALA A 444 18.10 -20.43 -9.48
C ALA A 444 17.16 -21.18 -8.54
N ASN A 445 17.72 -21.96 -7.60
CA ASN A 445 16.98 -22.82 -6.67
C ASN A 445 16.09 -23.89 -7.32
N GLY A 446 16.29 -24.17 -8.62
CA GLY A 446 15.58 -25.20 -9.37
C GLY A 446 16.32 -26.54 -9.47
N SER A 447 15.65 -27.53 -10.05
CA SER A 447 16.24 -28.82 -10.43
C SER A 447 16.04 -29.12 -11.90
N PHE A 448 17.06 -29.63 -12.58
CA PHE A 448 16.94 -30.21 -13.91
C PHE A 448 16.86 -31.73 -13.80
N LYS A 449 15.82 -32.33 -14.38
CA LYS A 449 15.59 -33.77 -14.42
C LYS A 449 15.64 -34.26 -15.86
N ALA A 450 16.28 -35.38 -16.10
CA ALA A 450 16.27 -36.11 -17.37
C ALA A 450 15.87 -37.57 -17.12
N ALA A 451 14.92 -38.07 -17.89
CA ALA A 451 14.41 -39.43 -17.83
C ALA A 451 14.41 -40.05 -19.22
N LEU A 452 14.86 -41.29 -19.33
CA LEU A 452 14.79 -42.11 -20.53
C LEU A 452 13.79 -43.24 -20.35
N SER A 453 13.06 -43.54 -21.42
CA SER A 453 12.36 -44.81 -21.63
C SER A 453 12.62 -45.29 -23.06
N GLY A 454 12.41 -46.58 -23.36
CA GLY A 454 12.62 -47.11 -24.70
C GLY A 454 12.97 -48.60 -24.72
N SER A 455 13.61 -49.05 -25.80
CA SER A 455 14.02 -50.43 -26.02
C SER A 455 15.52 -50.54 -26.25
N GLY A 456 16.13 -51.65 -25.85
CA GLY A 456 17.60 -51.81 -25.93
C GLY A 456 18.28 -51.08 -24.78
N ASP A 457 19.54 -50.69 -24.98
CA ASP A 457 20.43 -50.21 -23.92
C ASP A 457 21.02 -48.84 -24.28
N THR A 458 20.54 -47.79 -23.60
CA THR A 458 20.92 -46.39 -23.82
C THR A 458 21.22 -45.72 -22.48
N ASP A 459 22.46 -45.29 -22.30
CA ASP A 459 22.91 -44.63 -21.08
C ASP A 459 22.63 -43.12 -21.11
N LEU A 460 22.40 -42.54 -19.93
CA LEU A 460 22.11 -41.13 -19.71
C LEU A 460 23.22 -40.45 -18.90
N TYR A 461 23.71 -39.31 -19.38
CA TYR A 461 24.66 -38.45 -18.66
C TYR A 461 24.19 -36.99 -18.67
N VAL A 462 24.29 -36.30 -17.53
CA VAL A 462 23.90 -34.89 -17.37
C VAL A 462 25.05 -34.08 -16.78
N ARG A 463 25.22 -32.84 -17.23
CA ARG A 463 26.25 -31.92 -16.73
C ARG A 463 25.77 -30.47 -16.69
N LYS A 464 26.18 -29.71 -15.68
CA LYS A 464 25.87 -28.28 -15.44
C LYS A 464 26.80 -27.30 -16.16
N ALA A 465 27.95 -27.79 -16.64
CA ALA A 465 29.03 -26.97 -17.21
C ALA A 465 29.60 -27.58 -18.50
N GLY A 466 28.86 -27.41 -19.60
CA GLY A 466 29.21 -27.90 -20.94
C GLY A 466 28.67 -29.30 -21.24
N THR A 467 28.81 -29.74 -22.50
CA THR A 467 28.32 -31.04 -22.97
C THR A 467 28.98 -32.19 -22.17
N PRO A 468 28.20 -33.16 -21.66
CA PRO A 468 28.75 -34.30 -20.91
C PRO A 468 29.57 -35.23 -21.82
N THR A 469 30.44 -36.04 -21.22
CA THR A 469 31.05 -37.22 -21.84
C THR A 469 30.77 -38.45 -20.98
N THR A 470 31.05 -39.66 -21.49
CA THR A 470 30.95 -40.91 -20.70
C THR A 470 31.93 -40.96 -19.51
N THR A 471 32.86 -40.00 -19.43
CA THR A 471 33.86 -39.86 -18.35
C THR A 471 33.75 -38.54 -17.57
N SER A 472 32.88 -37.61 -17.96
CA SER A 472 32.72 -36.30 -17.34
C SER A 472 31.24 -35.89 -17.29
N TYR A 473 30.65 -36.00 -16.10
CA TYR A 473 29.24 -35.78 -15.83
C TYR A 473 29.03 -35.32 -14.38
N ASP A 474 27.93 -34.63 -14.11
CA ASP A 474 27.47 -34.33 -12.74
C ASP A 474 26.51 -35.41 -12.22
N CYS A 475 25.82 -36.10 -13.13
CA CYS A 475 24.98 -37.24 -12.81
C CYS A 475 24.91 -38.19 -14.03
N LYS A 476 24.83 -39.49 -13.76
CA LYS A 476 24.71 -40.54 -14.78
C LYS A 476 23.74 -41.63 -14.35
N SER A 477 23.21 -42.35 -15.32
CA SER A 477 22.38 -43.53 -15.15
C SER A 477 22.65 -44.44 -16.37
N ASP A 478 23.28 -45.59 -16.12
CA ASP A 478 23.84 -46.51 -17.13
C ASP A 478 23.53 -47.99 -16.80
N GLY A 479 22.27 -48.28 -16.48
CA GLY A 479 21.77 -49.63 -16.28
C GLY A 479 21.65 -50.41 -17.60
N PRO A 480 21.29 -51.71 -17.56
CA PRO A 480 21.27 -52.57 -18.74
C PRO A 480 20.07 -52.33 -19.68
N THR A 481 19.36 -51.20 -19.56
CA THR A 481 18.12 -50.91 -20.29
C THR A 481 18.03 -49.43 -20.63
N SER A 482 17.19 -49.05 -21.60
CA SER A 482 16.93 -47.62 -21.89
C SER A 482 15.95 -46.96 -20.90
N THR A 483 15.89 -47.43 -19.64
CA THR A 483 15.08 -46.84 -18.56
C THR A 483 15.99 -46.23 -17.51
N GLU A 484 16.36 -44.97 -17.73
CA GLU A 484 17.42 -44.28 -16.98
C GLU A 484 16.91 -42.95 -16.42
N ASN A 485 17.38 -42.50 -15.26
CA ASN A 485 16.93 -41.24 -14.64
C ASN A 485 18.08 -40.49 -13.99
N CYS A 486 18.10 -39.17 -14.15
CA CYS A 486 19.16 -38.33 -13.62
C CYS A 486 18.63 -36.94 -13.24
N SER A 487 19.07 -36.40 -12.11
CA SER A 487 18.63 -35.11 -11.58
C SER A 487 19.80 -34.30 -11.02
N VAL A 488 19.87 -33.01 -11.34
CA VAL A 488 20.88 -32.07 -10.82
C VAL A 488 20.21 -30.79 -10.31
N SER A 489 20.64 -30.29 -9.14
CA SER A 489 20.09 -29.09 -8.50
C SER A 489 20.99 -27.87 -8.69
N TYR A 490 20.36 -26.68 -8.69
CA TYR A 490 21.01 -25.38 -8.92
C TYR A 490 20.78 -24.45 -7.72
N THR A 491 21.85 -23.87 -7.18
CA THR A 491 21.78 -22.81 -6.16
C THR A 491 21.74 -21.41 -6.79
N ALA A 492 22.26 -21.27 -8.01
CA ALA A 492 22.17 -20.09 -8.86
C ALA A 492 21.78 -20.52 -10.27
N ALA A 493 21.21 -19.61 -11.07
CA ALA A 493 20.81 -19.91 -12.44
C ALA A 493 21.99 -20.44 -13.26
N GLY A 494 21.75 -21.43 -14.11
CA GLY A 494 22.81 -22.13 -14.83
C GLY A 494 22.30 -22.95 -16.03
N ASN A 495 23.23 -23.58 -16.75
CA ASN A 495 22.90 -24.40 -17.92
C ASN A 495 22.92 -25.88 -17.57
N ALA A 496 22.01 -26.68 -18.16
CA ALA A 496 22.09 -28.13 -18.16
C ALA A 496 22.33 -28.68 -19.57
N TYR A 497 23.08 -29.76 -19.67
CA TYR A 497 23.37 -30.48 -20.91
C TYR A 497 23.16 -31.98 -20.69
N VAL A 498 22.68 -32.69 -21.71
CA VAL A 498 22.42 -34.13 -21.66
C VAL A 498 23.19 -34.83 -22.78
N LEU A 499 23.74 -36.02 -22.50
CA LEU A 499 24.32 -36.92 -23.48
C LEU A 499 23.64 -38.30 -23.36
N LEU A 500 23.22 -38.84 -24.49
CA LEU A 500 22.79 -40.23 -24.64
C LEU A 500 23.90 -41.04 -25.30
N ASN A 501 24.12 -42.28 -24.84
CA ASN A 501 25.08 -43.22 -25.41
C ASN A 501 24.40 -44.58 -25.68
N GLY A 502 24.34 -45.01 -26.94
CA GLY A 502 23.77 -46.31 -27.29
C GLY A 502 24.76 -47.44 -27.04
N TYR A 503 24.59 -48.21 -25.97
CA TYR A 503 25.44 -49.38 -25.68
C TYR A 503 25.09 -50.57 -26.57
N THR A 504 23.82 -50.68 -26.95
CA THR A 504 23.32 -51.55 -28.02
C THR A 504 22.50 -50.75 -29.04
N ALA A 505 22.00 -51.40 -30.10
CA ALA A 505 21.02 -50.75 -30.96
C ALA A 505 19.72 -50.53 -30.16
N SER A 506 19.28 -49.28 -30.05
CA SER A 506 18.20 -48.89 -29.15
C SER A 506 17.24 -47.89 -29.79
N SER A 507 16.04 -47.81 -29.21
CA SER A 507 15.11 -46.69 -29.38
C SER A 507 14.93 -46.01 -28.05
N TYR A 508 14.75 -44.70 -28.05
CA TYR A 508 14.64 -43.92 -26.82
C TYR A 508 13.57 -42.83 -26.93
N THR A 509 13.00 -42.50 -25.78
CA THR A 509 12.22 -41.29 -25.48
C THR A 509 12.90 -40.62 -24.30
N LEU A 510 13.57 -39.50 -24.56
CA LEU A 510 14.16 -38.62 -23.55
C LEU A 510 13.13 -37.58 -23.14
N THR A 511 12.83 -37.48 -21.85
CA THR A 511 12.05 -36.38 -21.28
C THR A 511 12.93 -35.58 -20.35
N VAL A 512 13.04 -34.26 -20.58
CA VAL A 512 13.73 -33.34 -19.68
C VAL A 512 12.73 -32.39 -19.04
N THR A 513 12.92 -32.08 -17.77
CA THR A 513 11.99 -31.27 -16.97
C THR A 513 12.78 -30.29 -16.10
N TYR A 514 12.53 -28.99 -16.23
CA TYR A 514 13.27 -27.95 -15.51
C TYR A 514 12.52 -26.62 -15.40
N PRO A 515 12.67 -25.84 -14.31
CA PRO A 515 12.17 -24.48 -14.27
C PRO A 515 13.07 -23.59 -15.17
N PRO A 516 12.53 -22.94 -16.23
CA PRO A 516 13.35 -22.16 -17.13
C PRO A 516 13.79 -20.83 -16.50
N GLN A 517 15.00 -20.40 -16.84
CA GLN A 517 15.62 -19.13 -16.40
C GLN A 517 14.86 -17.89 -16.89
#